data_AF-F4MUG2-F1
#
_entry.id   AF-F4MUG2-F1
#
_cell.length_a   1.000
_cell.length_b   1.000
_cell.length_c   1.000
_cell.angle_alpha   90.00
_cell.angle_beta   90.00
_cell.angle_gamma   90.00
#
_symmetry.space_group_name_H-M   'P 1'
#
loop_
_entity.id
_entity.type
_entity.pdbx_description
1 polymer ?
#
loop_
_entity_poly.entity_id
_entity_poly.type
_entity_poly.pdbx_seq_one_letter_code
_entity_poly.pdbx_strand_id
1 'polypeptide(L)' 'MTQCEIPKFTGATWSDSALYAMTLKQALRICKGRLDEVIQWRNSQINSRYRKEVP' A
#
# COMPACT_ATOMS: atom_id res chain seq x y z
N MET A 1 -8.87 -8.88 8.28
CA MET A 1 -8.16 -8.13 7.22
C MET A 1 -7.75 -6.80 7.83
N THR A 2 -6.46 -6.49 7.90
CA THR A 2 -6.00 -5.24 8.54
C THR A 2 -6.33 -4.05 7.64
N GLN A 3 -6.97 -3.03 8.20
CA GLN A 3 -7.35 -1.83 7.45
C GLN A 3 -6.09 -1.01 7.13
N CYS A 4 -5.99 -0.53 5.90
CA CYS A 4 -4.93 0.38 5.47
C CYS A 4 -5.28 1.78 5.98
N GLU A 5 -4.91 2.06 7.23
CA GLU A 5 -5.15 3.36 7.85
C GLU A 5 -3.84 4.00 8.24
N ILE A 6 -3.77 5.32 8.09
CA ILE A 6 -2.66 6.11 8.58
C ILE A 6 -2.90 6.28 10.08
N PRO A 7 -2.01 5.76 10.96
CA PRO A 7 -2.17 5.97 12.39
C PRO A 7 -2.13 7.47 12.69
N LYS A 8 -2.82 7.91 13.75
CA LYS A 8 -2.75 9.29 14.21
C LYS A 8 -1.56 9.46 15.16
N PHE A 9 -0.73 10.48 14.94
CA PHE A 9 0.31 10.82 15.90
C PHE A 9 -0.31 11.54 17.11
N THR A 10 -0.13 10.98 18.31
CA THR A 10 -0.62 11.55 19.57
C THR A 10 0.50 11.72 20.60
N GLY A 11 1.76 11.67 20.16
CA GLY A 11 2.94 11.72 21.02
C GLY A 11 3.36 13.14 21.40
N ALA A 12 4.05 13.26 22.53
CA ALA A 12 4.65 14.51 23.00
C ALA A 12 6.19 14.44 23.10
N THR A 13 6.76 13.25 22.92
CA THR A 13 8.19 12.98 23.09
C THR A 13 8.83 12.42 21.82
N TRP A 14 10.15 12.51 21.74
CA TRP A 14 10.93 11.90 20.64
C TRP A 14 10.77 10.38 20.57
N SER A 15 10.61 9.71 21.71
CA SER A 15 10.32 8.27 21.76
C SER A 15 8.98 7.95 21.11
N ASP A 16 7.95 8.78 21.30
CA ASP A 16 6.65 8.59 20.66
C ASP A 16 6.76 8.72 19.15
N SER A 17 7.60 9.64 18.65
CA SER A 17 7.87 9.80 17.22
C SER A 17 8.49 8.53 16.61
N ALA A 18 9.41 7.87 17.34
CA ALA A 18 10.01 6.62 16.89
C ALA A 18 8.98 5.48 16.82
N LEU A 19 8.14 5.35 17.86
CA LEU A 19 7.02 4.40 17.89
C LEU A 19 6.00 4.65 16.77
N TYR A 20 5.68 5.92 16.53
CA TYR A 20 4.81 6.33 15.45
C TYR A 20 5.39 6.00 14.07
N ALA A 21 6.68 6.27 13.85
CA ALA A 21 7.35 5.92 12.60
C ALA A 21 7.33 4.40 12.34
N MET A 22 7.51 3.58 13.38
CA MET A 22 7.46 2.13 13.26
C MET A 22 6.04 1.64 12.92
N THR A 23 5.02 2.13 13.63
CA THR A 23 3.62 1.77 13.36
C THR A 23 3.16 2.24 11.98
N LEU A 24 3.53 3.46 11.57
CA LEU A 24 3.30 4.00 10.24
C LEU A 24 3.97 3.15 9.16
N LYS A 25 5.23 2.74 9.35
CA LYS A 25 5.95 1.87 8.40
C LYS A 25 5.22 0.54 8.18
N GLN A 26 4.69 -0.05 9.26
CA GLN A 26 3.93 -1.30 9.16
C GLN A 26 2.60 -1.08 8.41
N ALA A 27 1.86 -0.02 8.73
CA ALA A 27 0.62 0.31 8.04
C ALA A 27 0.86 0.53 6.53
N LEU A 28 1.89 1.29 6.17
CA LEU A 28 2.27 1.52 4.77
C LEU A 28 2.63 0.23 4.04
N ARG A 29 3.28 -0.72 4.70
CA ARG A 29 3.60 -2.02 4.11
C ARG A 29 2.35 -2.81 3.75
N ILE A 30 1.32 -2.75 4.59
CA ILE A 30 0.01 -3.38 4.35
C ILE A 30 -0.70 -2.68 3.18
N CYS A 31 -0.73 -1.35 3.18
CA CYS A 31 -1.31 -0.55 2.11
C CYS A 31 -0.66 -0.84 0.76
N LYS A 32 0.68 -0.94 0.73
CA LYS A 32 1.44 -1.25 -0.48
C LYS A 32 1.07 -2.62 -1.06
N GLY A 33 0.92 -3.65 -0.24
CA GLY A 33 0.56 -4.99 -0.74
C GLY A 33 -0.75 -4.99 -1.53
N ARG A 34 -1.79 -4.34 -1.00
CA ARG A 34 -3.08 -4.18 -1.70
C ARG A 34 -2.95 -3.39 -3.00
N LEU A 35 -2.14 -2.33 -3.00
CA LEU A 35 -1.92 -1.52 -4.19
C LEU A 35 -1.17 -2.31 -5.27
N ASP A 36 -0.17 -3.11 -4.88
CA ASP A 36 0.60 -3.96 -5.80
C ASP A 36 -0.32 -4.99 -6.50
N GLU A 37 -1.30 -5.56 -5.78
CA GLU A 37 -2.33 -6.44 -6.38
C GLU A 37 -3.18 -5.71 -7.44
N VAL A 38 -3.64 -4.49 -7.13
CA VAL A 38 -4.43 -3.68 -8.08
C VAL A 38 -3.61 -3.29 -9.31
N ILE A 39 -2.33 -2.91 -9.11
CA ILE A 39 -1.41 -2.60 -10.21
C ILE A 39 -1.19 -3.83 -11.09
N GLN A 40 -0.96 -5.00 -10.48
CA GLN A 40 -0.76 -6.24 -11.20
C GLN A 40 -2.01 -6.61 -12.02
N TRP A 41 -3.20 -6.49 -11.43
CA TRP A 41 -4.46 -6.70 -12.13
C TRP A 41 -4.60 -5.75 -13.32
N ARG A 42 -4.35 -4.45 -13.12
CA ARG A 42 -4.42 -3.44 -14.18
C ARG A 42 -3.48 -3.80 -15.35
N ASN A 43 -2.24 -4.16 -15.04
CA ASN A 43 -1.24 -4.52 -16.05
C ASN A 43 -1.62 -5.80 -16.79
N SER A 44 -2.21 -6.79 -16.10
CA SER A 44 -2.75 -7.99 -16.73
C SER A 44 -3.89 -7.66 -17.72
N GLN A 45 -4.80 -6.76 -17.34
CA GLN A 45 -5.89 -6.32 -18.24
C GLN A 45 -5.35 -5.60 -19.47
N ILE A 46 -4.40 -4.67 -19.30
CA ILE A 46 -3.75 -3.96 -20.41
C ILE A 46 -3.06 -4.95 -21.36
N ASN A 47 -2.28 -5.88 -20.81
CA ASN A 47 -1.60 -6.91 -21.62
C ASN A 47 -2.61 -7.81 -22.35
N SER A 48 -3.72 -8.19 -21.70
CA SER A 48 -4.75 -9.01 -22.32
C SER A 48 -5.48 -8.29 -23.45
N ARG A 49 -5.65 -6.97 -23.31
CA ARG A 49 -6.24 -6.12 -24.35
C ARG A 49 -5.29 -5.98 -25.53
N TYR A 50 -4.02 -5.69 -25.26
CA TYR A 50 -2.97 -5.62 -26.29
C TYR A 50 -2.87 -6.94 -27.08
N ARG A 51 -2.92 -8.10 -26.40
CA ARG A 51 -2.89 -9.42 -27.06
C ARG A 51 -4.10 -9.68 -27.97
N LYS A 52 -5.25 -9.05 -27.73
CA LYS A 52 -6.45 -9.20 -28.58
C LYS A 52 -6.48 -8.22 -29.75
N GLU A 53 -5.74 -7.11 -29.66
CA GLU A 53 -5.71 -6.05 -30.67
C GLU A 53 -4.60 -6.27 -31.73
N VAL A 54 -3.62 -7.13 -31.47
CA VAL A 54 -2.60 -7.57 -32.45
C VAL A 54 -3.11 -8.80 -33.21
N PRO A 55 -3.19 -8.78 -34.56
CA PRO A 55 -3.63 -9.93 -35.36
C PRO A 55 -2.68 -11.13 -35.29
#